data_AF-A0A962WI92-F1
#
_entry.id   AF-A0A962WI92-F1
#
_cell.length_a   1.000
_cell.length_b   1.000
_cell.length_c   1.000
_cell.angle_alpha   90.00
_cell.angle_beta   90.00
_cell.angle_gamma   90.00
#
_symmetry.space_group_name_H-M   'P 1'
#
loop_
_entity.id
_entity.type
_entity.pdbx_description
1 polymer ?
#
loop_
_entity_poly.entity_id
_entity_poly.type
_entity_poly.pdbx_seq_one_letter_code
_entity_poly.pdbx_strand_id
1 'polypeptide(L)'
;PVYVMFTKSDLVAGFTEFFDDLGKEERNQVWGMTFPLDGQPGYALFDEEFDLLLARLNDRLTTRLNTERDTQRRGLIYGFPQQMASMREAMSAFVNETFRGSRFENALMLRGVYFTSGTQEGTPIDRIMGSLGRAFGMDYSALASFGGQGRSYFITSLLREVVFGEQALVGANRRFERQRAWMQRGAYALAFLATIGGALAWSTSFTRNQGGIGQLQEALDNYDKLNSEQIPANTDFAVILPRLNSLREITRVYGQYEQSGVPLTMGLGLYQGDMLGAGAEGAYRRELNRLLGSRIAARVAEQIATTGDIDFRYEALKLYLMMADPERLDPDLLRLWMKVDWRRSFPEAVDKQGDLQEHLDALITAGIEPAPVDHELIQSVRLGLGQVPLAQLAYGRLKREAAGSDTPPFKLVDVLGPDGSRVFVRASGKPLDEAIPGLFTYRGYFETYQTESSRLVDQLRKESWVLDVGSDDLSKAELDKLDQDVETLYLDEYGELWQSMLMDLRLAPINSVAEAAKVAEVLSSTRSPMRTLLQAVERNTSLDKLPA
;
A
#
# COMPACT_ATOMS: atom_id res chain seq x y z
N PRO A 1 -51.47 -36.30 -2.92
CA PRO A 1 -52.19 -37.58 -3.13
C PRO A 1 -52.30 -37.87 -4.63
N VAL A 2 -52.25 -39.13 -5.03
CA VAL A 2 -52.38 -39.60 -6.42
C VAL A 2 -53.44 -40.69 -6.47
N TYR A 3 -54.39 -40.58 -7.41
CA TYR A 3 -55.46 -41.57 -7.63
C TYR A 3 -55.21 -42.28 -8.95
N VAL A 4 -55.18 -43.62 -8.94
CA VAL A 4 -54.99 -44.42 -10.15
C VAL A 4 -56.36 -44.82 -10.67
N MET A 5 -56.63 -44.52 -11.94
CA MET A 5 -57.88 -44.89 -12.61
C MET A 5 -57.58 -45.79 -13.81
N PHE A 6 -58.02 -47.05 -13.74
CA PHE A 6 -58.07 -47.94 -14.88
C PHE A 6 -59.34 -47.65 -15.67
N THR A 7 -59.16 -46.94 -16.78
CA THR A 7 -60.25 -46.56 -17.68
C THR A 7 -60.53 -47.67 -18.69
N LYS A 8 -61.64 -47.56 -19.41
CA LYS A 8 -62.09 -48.53 -20.42
C LYS A 8 -62.25 -49.96 -19.88
N SER A 9 -62.73 -50.08 -18.63
CA SER A 9 -62.96 -51.39 -18.00
C SER A 9 -64.03 -52.22 -18.73
N ASP A 10 -64.86 -51.57 -19.56
CA ASP A 10 -65.81 -52.19 -20.48
C ASP A 10 -65.18 -53.05 -21.57
N LEU A 11 -63.91 -52.82 -21.90
CA LEU A 11 -63.18 -53.68 -22.85
C LEU A 11 -62.80 -55.04 -22.25
N VAL A 12 -62.94 -55.25 -20.94
CA VAL A 12 -62.72 -56.56 -20.34
C VAL A 12 -63.89 -57.46 -20.72
N ALA A 13 -63.60 -58.60 -21.37
CA ALA A 13 -64.64 -59.54 -21.79
C ALA A 13 -65.59 -59.90 -20.63
N GLY A 14 -66.88 -59.69 -20.84
CA GLY A 14 -67.93 -59.94 -19.86
C GLY A 14 -68.27 -58.77 -18.93
N PHE A 15 -67.56 -57.63 -18.98
CA PHE A 15 -67.85 -56.47 -18.11
C PHE A 15 -69.28 -55.96 -18.30
N THR A 16 -69.68 -55.74 -19.56
CA THR A 16 -70.99 -55.16 -19.86
C THR A 16 -72.11 -56.11 -19.47
N GLU A 17 -71.98 -57.40 -19.78
CA GLU A 17 -72.94 -58.44 -19.40
C GLU A 17 -73.02 -58.65 -17.88
N PHE A 18 -71.90 -58.49 -17.18
CA PHE A 18 -71.84 -58.65 -15.73
C PHE A 18 -72.53 -57.50 -14.99
N PHE A 19 -72.43 -56.27 -15.50
CA PHE A 19 -72.97 -55.06 -14.86
C PHE A 19 -74.22 -54.47 -15.57
N ASP A 20 -74.83 -55.16 -16.53
CA ASP A 20 -75.97 -54.62 -17.30
C ASP A 20 -77.25 -54.40 -16.48
N ASP A 21 -77.39 -55.15 -15.37
CA ASP A 21 -78.51 -55.10 -14.43
C ASP A 21 -78.44 -53.90 -13.49
N LEU A 22 -77.30 -53.23 -13.41
CA LEU A 22 -77.14 -52.07 -12.56
C LEU A 22 -78.00 -50.89 -13.04
N GLY A 23 -78.79 -50.35 -12.11
CA GLY A 23 -79.53 -49.11 -12.29
C GLY A 23 -78.64 -47.88 -12.40
N LYS A 24 -79.23 -46.71 -12.67
CA LYS A 24 -78.46 -45.44 -12.82
C LYS A 24 -77.65 -45.10 -11.56
N GLU A 25 -78.24 -45.25 -10.37
CA GLU A 25 -77.57 -44.94 -9.11
C GLU A 25 -76.43 -45.92 -8.82
N GLU A 26 -76.66 -47.22 -9.03
CA GLU A 26 -75.63 -48.24 -8.82
C GLU A 26 -74.47 -48.12 -9.83
N ARG A 27 -74.73 -47.64 -11.06
CA ARG A 27 -73.66 -47.32 -12.01
C ARG A 27 -72.86 -46.08 -11.62
N ASN A 28 -73.40 -45.18 -10.81
CA ASN A 28 -72.66 -43.99 -10.35
C ASN A 28 -71.71 -44.28 -9.20
N GLN A 29 -71.89 -45.39 -8.48
CA GLN A 29 -71.09 -45.78 -7.32
C GLN A 29 -69.60 -45.88 -7.64
N VAL A 30 -68.76 -45.92 -6.60
CA VAL A 30 -67.32 -46.12 -6.79
C VAL A 30 -67.00 -47.62 -6.87
N TRP A 31 -66.27 -48.04 -7.90
CA TRP A 31 -65.73 -49.40 -8.00
C TRP A 31 -64.19 -49.36 -7.94
N GLY A 32 -63.64 -49.87 -6.84
CA GLY A 32 -62.20 -49.78 -6.55
C GLY A 32 -61.92 -49.81 -5.04
N MET A 33 -60.75 -49.31 -4.68
CA MET A 33 -60.22 -49.27 -3.31
C MET A 33 -59.65 -47.89 -2.97
N THR A 34 -59.92 -47.45 -1.74
CA THR A 34 -59.58 -46.12 -1.21
C THR A 34 -58.73 -46.34 0.04
N PHE A 35 -57.44 -46.01 0.02
CA PHE A 35 -56.50 -46.36 1.10
C PHE A 35 -56.60 -45.39 2.30
N PRO A 36 -56.31 -45.81 3.55
CA PRO A 36 -56.31 -44.90 4.69
C PRO A 36 -55.19 -43.84 4.56
N LEU A 37 -55.44 -42.63 5.08
CA LEU A 37 -54.43 -41.55 5.11
C LEU A 37 -53.31 -41.84 6.12
N ASP A 38 -53.65 -42.55 7.20
CA ASP A 38 -52.75 -42.95 8.27
C ASP A 38 -52.58 -44.48 8.24
N GLY A 39 -51.33 -44.96 8.24
CA GLY A 39 -51.03 -46.39 8.29
C GLY A 39 -50.08 -46.87 7.20
N GLN A 40 -50.28 -48.10 6.73
CA GLN A 40 -49.46 -48.70 5.68
C GLN A 40 -49.67 -47.97 4.35
N PRO A 41 -48.62 -47.80 3.52
CA PRO A 41 -48.76 -47.12 2.23
C PRO A 41 -49.68 -47.92 1.30
N GLY A 42 -50.53 -47.22 0.55
CA GLY A 42 -51.57 -47.85 -0.27
C GLY A 42 -51.07 -48.92 -1.25
N TYR A 43 -49.84 -48.81 -1.78
CA TYR A 43 -49.28 -49.83 -2.67
C TYR A 43 -49.10 -51.20 -1.99
N ALA A 44 -48.86 -51.22 -0.67
CA ALA A 44 -48.70 -52.45 0.10
C ALA A 44 -50.02 -53.15 0.38
N LEU A 45 -51.13 -52.39 0.43
CA LEU A 45 -52.48 -52.89 0.69
C LEU A 45 -53.22 -53.31 -0.59
N PHE A 46 -52.65 -53.01 -1.77
CA PHE A 46 -53.33 -53.23 -3.06
C PHE A 46 -53.78 -54.67 -3.27
N ASP A 47 -52.90 -55.65 -3.01
CA ASP A 47 -53.17 -57.06 -3.27
C ASP A 47 -54.34 -57.59 -2.41
N GLU A 48 -54.36 -57.23 -1.12
CA GLU A 48 -55.41 -57.62 -0.18
C GLU A 48 -56.77 -57.00 -0.57
N GLU A 49 -56.79 -55.69 -0.86
CA GLU A 49 -58.00 -54.97 -1.27
C GLU A 49 -58.51 -55.44 -2.64
N PHE A 50 -57.62 -55.84 -3.56
CA PHE A 50 -58.01 -56.39 -4.84
C PHE A 50 -58.66 -57.78 -4.69
N ASP A 51 -58.16 -58.62 -3.79
CA ASP A 51 -58.73 -59.93 -3.50
C ASP A 51 -60.15 -59.81 -2.90
N LEU A 52 -60.39 -58.79 -2.05
CA LEU A 52 -61.74 -58.46 -1.58
C LEU A 52 -62.68 -58.01 -2.72
N LEU A 53 -62.17 -57.23 -3.68
CA LEU A 53 -62.93 -56.81 -4.85
C LEU A 53 -63.30 -58.02 -5.73
N LEU A 54 -62.37 -58.96 -5.93
CA LEU A 54 -62.64 -60.23 -6.62
C LEU A 54 -63.66 -61.11 -5.87
N ALA A 55 -63.55 -61.20 -4.55
CA ALA A 55 -64.51 -61.94 -3.73
C ALA A 55 -65.94 -61.41 -3.94
N ARG A 56 -66.12 -60.09 -3.94
CA ARG A 56 -67.43 -59.47 -4.24
C ARG A 56 -67.94 -59.77 -5.64
N LEU A 57 -67.07 -59.85 -6.65
CA LEU A 57 -67.48 -60.26 -8.00
C LEU A 57 -67.95 -61.73 -8.01
N ASN A 58 -67.24 -62.61 -7.31
CA ASN A 58 -67.60 -64.03 -7.22
C ASN A 58 -68.91 -64.25 -6.45
N ASP A 59 -69.15 -63.52 -5.36
CA ASP A 59 -70.41 -63.61 -4.61
C ASP A 59 -71.60 -63.20 -5.50
N ARG A 60 -71.43 -62.15 -6.30
CA ARG A 60 -72.45 -61.67 -7.22
C ARG A 60 -72.67 -62.59 -8.41
N LEU A 61 -71.66 -63.36 -8.81
CA LEU A 61 -71.70 -64.22 -9.99
C LEU A 61 -72.88 -65.19 -9.97
N THR A 62 -73.16 -65.81 -8.82
CA THR A 62 -74.24 -66.79 -8.66
C THR A 62 -75.60 -66.19 -9.03
N THR A 63 -75.88 -64.98 -8.55
CA THR A 63 -77.13 -64.26 -8.84
C THR A 63 -77.24 -63.89 -10.32
N ARG A 64 -76.14 -63.42 -10.91
CA ARG A 64 -76.09 -63.06 -12.34
C ARG A 64 -76.33 -64.26 -13.25
N LEU A 65 -75.70 -65.40 -12.95
CA LEU A 65 -75.88 -66.64 -13.71
C LEU A 65 -77.27 -67.25 -13.62
N ASN A 66 -77.99 -67.02 -12.51
CA ASN A 66 -79.37 -67.46 -12.33
C ASN A 66 -80.36 -66.56 -13.11
N THR A 67 -80.03 -65.28 -13.25
CA THR A 67 -80.92 -64.30 -13.88
C THR A 67 -80.80 -64.31 -15.42
N GLU A 68 -79.58 -64.48 -15.93
CA GLU A 68 -79.32 -64.47 -17.36
C GLU A 68 -79.79 -65.77 -18.02
N ARG A 69 -80.54 -65.66 -19.13
CA ARG A 69 -81.10 -66.80 -19.87
C ARG A 69 -80.29 -67.13 -21.12
N ASP A 70 -79.61 -66.13 -21.70
CA ASP A 70 -78.79 -66.31 -22.88
C ASP A 70 -77.52 -67.11 -22.51
N THR A 71 -77.33 -68.26 -23.17
CA THR A 71 -76.20 -69.16 -22.89
C THR A 71 -74.85 -68.52 -23.25
N GLN A 72 -74.79 -67.69 -24.30
CA GLN A 72 -73.56 -66.99 -24.69
C GLN A 72 -73.21 -65.91 -23.66
N ARG A 73 -74.19 -65.11 -23.22
CA ARG A 73 -73.99 -64.08 -22.19
C ARG A 73 -73.65 -64.68 -20.83
N ARG A 74 -74.28 -65.80 -20.44
CA ARG A 74 -73.91 -66.56 -19.22
C ARG A 74 -72.45 -66.98 -19.23
N GLY A 75 -71.92 -67.39 -20.39
CA GLY A 75 -70.49 -67.71 -20.55
C GLY A 75 -69.59 -66.50 -20.28
N LEU A 76 -69.93 -65.34 -20.84
CA LEU A 76 -69.20 -64.09 -20.61
C LEU A 76 -69.27 -63.63 -19.15
N ILE A 77 -70.45 -63.71 -18.52
CA ILE A 77 -70.66 -63.40 -17.10
C ILE A 77 -69.81 -64.33 -16.21
N TYR A 78 -69.77 -65.63 -16.51
CA TYR A 78 -68.94 -66.60 -15.79
C TYR A 78 -67.44 -66.30 -15.91
N GLY A 79 -66.99 -65.89 -17.10
CA GLY A 79 -65.59 -65.59 -17.35
C GLY A 79 -65.11 -64.27 -16.73
N PHE A 80 -65.99 -63.29 -16.48
CA PHE A 80 -65.59 -61.94 -16.10
C PHE A 80 -64.73 -61.86 -14.81
N PRO A 81 -65.07 -62.52 -13.68
CA PRO A 81 -64.21 -62.52 -12.49
C PRO A 81 -62.81 -63.11 -12.75
N GLN A 82 -62.73 -64.12 -13.63
CA GLN A 82 -61.44 -64.73 -14.01
C GLN A 82 -60.61 -63.77 -14.88
N GLN A 83 -61.23 -63.02 -15.79
CA GLN A 83 -60.56 -61.98 -16.56
C GLN A 83 -60.00 -60.89 -15.63
N MET A 84 -60.77 -60.46 -14.62
CA MET A 84 -60.29 -59.52 -13.59
C MET A 84 -59.12 -60.10 -12.78
N ALA A 85 -59.20 -61.36 -12.35
CA ALA A 85 -58.12 -62.02 -11.63
C ALA A 85 -56.84 -62.11 -12.46
N SER A 86 -56.95 -62.33 -13.77
CA SER A 86 -55.79 -62.38 -14.69
C SER A 86 -55.01 -61.06 -14.78
N MET A 87 -55.63 -59.94 -14.42
CA MET A 87 -54.99 -58.61 -14.44
C MET A 87 -54.29 -58.26 -13.12
N ARG A 88 -54.51 -59.04 -12.05
CA ARG A 88 -53.99 -58.78 -10.69
C ARG A 88 -52.48 -58.55 -10.69
N GLU A 89 -51.73 -59.47 -11.28
CA GLU A 89 -50.26 -59.43 -11.27
C GLU A 89 -49.72 -58.19 -12.00
N ALA A 90 -50.25 -57.88 -13.18
CA ALA A 90 -49.85 -56.72 -13.95
C ALA A 90 -50.18 -55.39 -13.24
N MET A 91 -51.35 -55.32 -12.59
CA MET A 91 -51.77 -54.14 -11.83
C MET A 91 -50.95 -53.98 -10.55
N SER A 92 -50.69 -55.07 -9.83
CA SER A 92 -49.87 -55.07 -8.62
C SER A 92 -48.44 -54.63 -8.93
N ALA A 93 -47.84 -55.13 -10.02
CA ALA A 93 -46.54 -54.69 -10.49
C ALA A 93 -46.52 -53.19 -10.80
N PHE A 94 -47.49 -52.68 -11.56
CA PHE A 94 -47.60 -51.26 -11.88
C PHE A 94 -47.70 -50.37 -10.63
N VAL A 95 -48.57 -50.74 -9.69
CA VAL A 95 -48.78 -50.00 -8.44
C VAL A 95 -47.52 -50.01 -7.57
N ASN A 96 -46.88 -51.17 -7.43
CA ASN A 96 -45.65 -51.29 -6.65
C ASN A 96 -44.49 -50.50 -7.26
N GLU A 97 -44.30 -50.55 -8.57
CA GLU A 97 -43.17 -49.87 -9.23
C GLU A 97 -43.34 -48.34 -9.23
N THR A 98 -44.57 -47.84 -9.40
CA THR A 98 -44.82 -46.40 -9.49
C THR A 98 -44.81 -45.69 -8.14
N PHE A 99 -45.30 -46.34 -7.08
CA PHE A 99 -45.57 -45.69 -5.79
C PHE A 99 -44.62 -46.10 -4.66
N ARG A 100 -43.77 -47.10 -4.86
CA ARG A 100 -42.71 -47.44 -3.91
C ARG A 100 -41.62 -46.38 -3.97
N GLY A 101 -41.45 -45.62 -2.88
CA GLY A 101 -40.41 -44.60 -2.79
C GLY A 101 -39.01 -45.17 -2.95
N SER A 102 -38.13 -44.40 -3.60
CA SER A 102 -36.70 -44.70 -3.69
C SER A 102 -35.92 -43.92 -2.62
N ARG A 103 -34.65 -44.24 -2.40
CA ARG A 103 -33.79 -43.45 -1.50
C ARG A 103 -33.57 -42.00 -1.98
N PHE A 104 -33.89 -41.71 -3.24
CA PHE A 104 -33.63 -40.43 -3.89
C PHE A 104 -34.89 -39.61 -4.15
N GLU A 105 -36.08 -40.21 -4.01
CA GLU A 105 -37.37 -39.55 -4.28
C GLU A 105 -38.38 -39.86 -3.19
N ASN A 106 -39.13 -38.84 -2.77
CA ASN A 106 -40.24 -39.02 -1.83
C ASN A 106 -41.33 -39.87 -2.49
N ALA A 107 -41.80 -40.91 -1.80
CA ALA A 107 -42.88 -41.76 -2.28
C ALA A 107 -44.13 -40.92 -2.62
N LEU A 108 -44.66 -41.11 -3.83
CA LEU A 108 -45.96 -40.55 -4.19
C LEU A 108 -47.03 -41.19 -3.32
N MET A 109 -47.88 -40.37 -2.72
CA MET A 109 -48.96 -40.84 -1.85
C MET A 109 -50.09 -41.45 -2.71
N LEU A 110 -50.08 -42.77 -2.91
CA LEU A 110 -51.18 -43.49 -3.54
C LEU A 110 -52.43 -43.44 -2.66
N ARG A 111 -53.47 -42.76 -3.13
CA ARG A 111 -54.71 -42.53 -2.39
C ARG A 111 -55.79 -43.56 -2.71
N GLY A 112 -55.78 -44.15 -3.90
CA GLY A 112 -56.71 -45.23 -4.25
C GLY A 112 -56.54 -45.70 -5.69
N VAL A 113 -57.13 -46.86 -5.99
CA VAL A 113 -57.13 -47.50 -7.31
C VAL A 113 -58.57 -47.81 -7.70
N TYR A 114 -59.00 -47.34 -8.88
CA TYR A 114 -60.39 -47.40 -9.30
C TYR A 114 -60.54 -47.87 -10.74
N PHE A 115 -61.68 -48.49 -11.02
CA PHE A 115 -62.05 -49.02 -12.32
C PHE A 115 -63.24 -48.25 -12.86
N THR A 116 -63.09 -47.72 -14.07
CA THR A 116 -64.09 -46.84 -14.68
C THR A 116 -64.34 -47.19 -16.14
N SER A 117 -65.56 -46.94 -16.59
CA SER A 117 -65.93 -46.96 -18.00
C SER A 117 -66.65 -45.64 -18.33
N GLY A 118 -66.13 -44.95 -19.35
CA GLY A 118 -66.78 -43.79 -19.94
C GLY A 118 -67.85 -44.21 -20.96
N THR A 119 -67.93 -43.46 -22.06
CA THR A 119 -68.70 -43.86 -23.25
C THR A 119 -68.05 -45.07 -23.91
N GLN A 120 -68.84 -46.14 -24.10
CA GLN A 120 -68.39 -47.42 -24.65
C GLN A 120 -68.12 -47.29 -26.16
N GLU A 121 -66.85 -47.39 -26.57
CA GLU A 121 -66.43 -47.47 -27.98
C GLU A 121 -65.30 -48.50 -28.12
N GLY A 122 -65.49 -49.51 -28.99
CA GLY A 122 -64.46 -50.49 -29.36
C GLY A 122 -64.89 -51.96 -29.29
N THR A 123 -64.02 -52.87 -29.75
CA THR A 123 -64.19 -54.32 -29.63
C THR A 123 -63.59 -54.83 -28.30
N PRO A 124 -64.31 -55.65 -27.52
CA PRO A 124 -63.80 -56.21 -26.26
C PRO A 124 -62.53 -57.06 -26.43
N ILE A 125 -61.68 -57.06 -25.40
CA ILE A 125 -60.45 -57.84 -25.31
C ILE A 125 -60.72 -59.09 -24.47
N ASP A 126 -60.54 -60.28 -25.05
CA ASP A 126 -60.57 -61.57 -24.34
C ASP A 126 -59.14 -62.16 -24.24
N ARG A 127 -58.57 -62.13 -23.03
CA ARG A 127 -57.20 -62.62 -22.78
C ARG A 127 -57.13 -64.14 -22.61
N ILE A 128 -58.20 -64.77 -22.13
CA ILE A 128 -58.24 -66.20 -21.85
C ILE A 128 -58.39 -66.97 -23.17
N MET A 129 -59.37 -66.60 -24.01
CA MET A 129 -59.47 -67.22 -25.34
C MET A 129 -58.30 -66.84 -26.24
N GLY A 130 -57.75 -65.61 -26.11
CA GLY A 130 -56.57 -65.19 -26.88
C GLY A 130 -55.25 -65.88 -26.49
N SER A 131 -55.11 -66.32 -25.23
CA SER A 131 -53.94 -67.12 -24.80
C SER A 131 -54.11 -68.59 -25.18
N LEU A 132 -55.33 -69.14 -25.06
CA LEU A 132 -55.67 -70.50 -25.50
C LEU A 132 -55.58 -70.66 -27.02
N GLY A 133 -56.06 -69.69 -27.80
CA GLY A 133 -55.96 -69.70 -29.26
C GLY A 133 -54.52 -69.73 -29.77
N ARG A 134 -53.62 -68.98 -29.12
CA ARG A 134 -52.17 -69.00 -29.42
C ARG A 134 -51.51 -70.32 -29.02
N ALA A 135 -51.94 -70.95 -27.93
CA ALA A 135 -51.38 -72.22 -27.47
C ALA A 135 -51.83 -73.42 -28.32
N PHE A 136 -53.05 -73.37 -28.89
CA PHE A 136 -53.66 -74.50 -29.63
C PHE A 136 -53.79 -74.28 -31.15
N GLY A 137 -53.30 -73.16 -31.69
CA GLY A 137 -53.21 -72.94 -33.15
C GLY A 137 -54.55 -72.89 -33.89
N MET A 138 -55.64 -72.48 -33.21
CA MET A 138 -56.97 -72.35 -33.81
C MET A 138 -57.37 -70.87 -33.96
N ASP A 139 -57.82 -70.49 -35.16
CA ASP A 139 -58.46 -69.19 -35.43
C ASP A 139 -59.87 -69.17 -34.83
N TYR A 140 -60.01 -68.53 -33.67
CA TYR A 140 -61.33 -68.23 -33.12
C TYR A 140 -61.92 -67.01 -33.84
N SER A 141 -63.06 -67.22 -34.50
CA SER A 141 -63.89 -66.17 -35.07
C SER A 141 -64.33 -65.18 -33.98
N ALA A 142 -64.05 -63.90 -34.22
CA ALA A 142 -64.22 -62.79 -33.30
C ALA A 142 -65.60 -62.72 -32.63
N LEU A 143 -65.60 -62.38 -31.33
CA LEU A 143 -66.78 -61.93 -30.59
C LEU A 143 -67.48 -60.79 -31.37
N ALA A 144 -68.81 -60.82 -31.38
CA ALA A 144 -69.63 -59.84 -32.08
C ALA A 144 -69.26 -58.39 -31.67
N SER A 145 -69.20 -57.50 -32.66
CA SER A 145 -69.05 -56.06 -32.45
C SER A 145 -70.25 -55.54 -31.67
N PHE A 146 -70.05 -55.11 -30.42
CA PHE A 146 -71.10 -54.50 -29.62
C PHE A 146 -71.35 -53.06 -30.07
N GLY A 147 -72.57 -52.79 -30.53
CA GLY A 147 -73.13 -51.44 -30.65
C GLY A 147 -74.00 -51.13 -29.43
N GLY A 148 -73.39 -50.66 -28.33
CA GLY A 148 -74.07 -50.35 -27.08
C GLY A 148 -74.28 -48.84 -26.88
N GLN A 149 -75.48 -48.44 -26.42
CA GLN A 149 -75.79 -47.06 -26.02
C GLN A 149 -74.84 -46.60 -24.92
N GLY A 150 -74.21 -45.42 -25.08
CA GLY A 150 -73.17 -44.87 -24.20
C GLY A 150 -73.57 -44.71 -22.73
N ARG A 151 -73.45 -45.79 -21.95
CA ARG A 151 -73.64 -45.81 -20.48
C ARG A 151 -72.28 -45.66 -19.81
N SER A 152 -72.17 -44.72 -18.87
CA SER A 152 -70.99 -44.61 -17.99
C SER A 152 -71.14 -45.54 -16.78
N TYR A 153 -70.02 -46.12 -16.36
CA TYR A 153 -69.91 -46.93 -15.14
C TYR A 153 -68.80 -46.37 -14.24
N PHE A 154 -69.13 -46.21 -12.97
CA PHE A 154 -68.26 -45.99 -11.82
C PHE A 154 -67.39 -44.72 -11.83
N ILE A 155 -67.71 -43.71 -12.65
CA ILE A 155 -66.91 -42.49 -12.78
C ILE A 155 -67.48 -41.29 -11.99
N THR A 156 -68.80 -41.20 -11.84
CA THR A 156 -69.47 -39.98 -11.35
C THR A 156 -69.17 -39.70 -9.88
N SER A 157 -69.47 -40.65 -8.98
CA SER A 157 -69.18 -40.48 -7.55
C SER A 157 -67.69 -40.53 -7.25
N LEU A 158 -66.88 -41.24 -8.06
CA LEU A 158 -65.42 -41.24 -7.92
C LEU A 158 -64.85 -39.82 -8.04
N LEU A 159 -65.19 -39.10 -9.11
CA LEU A 159 -64.65 -37.76 -9.30
C LEU A 159 -65.23 -36.76 -8.30
N ARG A 160 -66.55 -36.78 -8.08
CA ARG A 160 -67.23 -35.78 -7.24
C ARG A 160 -66.99 -35.98 -5.74
N GLU A 161 -67.11 -37.20 -5.26
CA GLU A 161 -67.12 -37.49 -3.81
C GLU A 161 -65.73 -37.85 -3.30
N VAL A 162 -64.90 -38.51 -4.11
CA VAL A 162 -63.56 -38.94 -3.68
C VAL A 162 -62.48 -37.95 -4.12
N VAL A 163 -62.31 -37.74 -5.43
CA VAL A 163 -61.19 -36.92 -5.94
C VAL A 163 -61.37 -35.44 -5.58
N PHE A 164 -62.54 -34.85 -5.86
CA PHE A 164 -62.82 -33.45 -5.53
C PHE A 164 -63.16 -33.23 -4.05
N GLY A 165 -63.76 -34.23 -3.39
CA GLY A 165 -64.03 -34.19 -1.95
C GLY A 165 -62.76 -34.00 -1.11
N GLU A 166 -61.60 -34.45 -1.62
CA GLU A 166 -60.31 -34.41 -0.93
C GLU A 166 -59.37 -33.26 -1.35
N GLN A 167 -59.90 -32.22 -2.00
CA GLN A 167 -59.13 -31.05 -2.48
C GLN A 167 -58.24 -30.36 -1.43
N ALA A 168 -58.55 -30.49 -0.13
CA ALA A 168 -57.79 -29.87 0.96
C ALA A 168 -56.45 -30.56 1.29
N LEU A 169 -56.16 -31.73 0.69
CA LEU A 169 -54.93 -32.49 0.94
C LEU A 169 -53.67 -31.89 0.28
N VAL A 170 -53.80 -30.85 -0.55
CA VAL A 170 -52.67 -30.17 -1.22
C VAL A 170 -52.57 -28.72 -0.74
N GLY A 171 -51.47 -28.35 -0.09
CA GLY A 171 -51.23 -26.99 0.40
C GLY A 171 -49.75 -26.58 0.39
N ALA A 172 -49.49 -25.28 0.29
CA ALA A 172 -48.13 -24.74 0.30
C ALA A 172 -47.49 -24.82 1.71
N ASN A 173 -46.18 -25.11 1.74
CA ASN A 173 -45.42 -25.21 2.98
C ASN A 173 -45.19 -23.81 3.60
N ARG A 174 -46.07 -23.40 4.52
CA ARG A 174 -46.07 -22.08 5.20
C ARG A 174 -44.73 -21.71 5.85
N ARG A 175 -43.89 -22.67 6.23
CA ARG A 175 -42.56 -22.39 6.81
C ARG A 175 -41.61 -21.80 5.76
N PHE A 176 -41.61 -22.34 4.55
CA PHE A 176 -40.74 -21.88 3.46
C PHE A 176 -41.11 -20.47 3.00
N GLU A 177 -42.41 -20.17 2.89
CA GLU A 177 -42.88 -18.83 2.53
C GLU A 177 -42.46 -17.77 3.56
N ARG A 178 -42.58 -18.08 4.86
CA ARG A 178 -42.13 -17.17 5.92
C ARG A 178 -40.61 -16.96 5.89
N GLN A 179 -39.83 -18.03 5.71
CA GLN A 179 -38.38 -17.94 5.60
C GLN A 179 -37.96 -17.07 4.41
N ARG A 180 -38.60 -17.26 3.25
CA ARG A 180 -38.37 -16.44 2.05
C ARG A 180 -38.69 -14.97 2.28
N ALA A 181 -39.82 -14.66 2.92
CA ALA A 181 -40.21 -13.28 3.22
C ALA A 181 -39.20 -12.59 4.17
N TRP A 182 -38.71 -13.29 5.20
CA TRP A 182 -37.68 -12.75 6.11
C TRP A 182 -36.34 -12.55 5.42
N MET A 183 -35.91 -13.46 4.54
CA MET A 183 -34.70 -13.25 3.73
C MET A 183 -34.81 -12.02 2.83
N GLN A 184 -35.96 -11.83 2.16
CA GLN A 184 -36.18 -10.65 1.31
C GLN A 184 -36.15 -9.35 2.12
N ARG A 185 -36.81 -9.32 3.29
CA ARG A 185 -36.76 -8.18 4.20
C ARG A 185 -35.34 -7.88 4.67
N GLY A 186 -34.57 -8.93 4.99
CA GLY A 186 -33.15 -8.80 5.33
C GLY A 186 -32.32 -8.20 4.20
N ALA A 187 -32.53 -8.66 2.96
CA ALA A 187 -31.85 -8.13 1.78
C ALA A 187 -32.19 -6.65 1.53
N TYR A 188 -33.47 -6.27 1.64
CA TYR A 188 -33.88 -4.86 1.50
C TYR A 188 -33.31 -3.98 2.62
N ALA A 189 -33.31 -4.45 3.87
CA ALA A 189 -32.72 -3.73 4.98
C ALA A 189 -31.21 -3.51 4.77
N LEU A 190 -30.49 -4.55 4.31
CA LEU A 190 -29.06 -4.45 4.01
C LEU A 190 -28.79 -3.47 2.86
N ALA A 191 -29.55 -3.54 1.78
CA ALA A 191 -29.40 -2.62 0.65
C ALA A 191 -29.67 -1.16 1.07
N PHE A 192 -30.68 -0.93 1.91
CA PHE A 192 -30.99 0.38 2.45
C PHE A 192 -29.85 0.91 3.35
N LEU A 193 -29.34 0.09 4.26
CA LEU A 193 -28.21 0.45 5.13
C LEU A 193 -26.93 0.71 4.33
N ALA A 194 -26.63 -0.09 3.30
CA ALA A 194 -25.48 0.13 2.43
C ALA A 194 -25.60 1.45 1.65
N THR A 195 -26.80 1.78 1.17
CA THR A 195 -27.06 3.04 0.46
C THR A 195 -26.88 4.25 1.39
N ILE A 196 -27.43 4.19 2.61
CA ILE A 196 -27.25 5.25 3.61
C ILE A 196 -25.78 5.36 4.02
N GLY A 197 -25.11 4.25 4.27
CA GLY A 197 -23.70 4.21 4.63
C GLY A 197 -22.82 4.84 3.55
N GLY A 198 -23.05 4.50 2.28
CA GLY A 198 -22.36 5.09 1.14
C GLY A 198 -22.62 6.60 1.01
N ALA A 199 -23.88 7.03 1.14
CA ALA A 199 -24.24 8.44 1.08
C ALA A 199 -23.60 9.26 2.22
N LEU A 200 -23.59 8.73 3.45
CA LEU A 200 -22.93 9.37 4.59
C LEU A 200 -21.42 9.43 4.42
N ALA A 201 -20.82 8.35 3.92
CA ALA A 201 -19.38 8.27 3.66
C ALA A 201 -18.96 9.31 2.60
N TRP A 202 -19.66 9.36 1.46
CA TRP A 202 -19.42 10.37 0.43
C TRP A 202 -19.69 11.79 0.90
N SER A 203 -20.77 12.04 1.64
CA SER A 203 -21.06 13.36 2.20
C SER A 203 -19.95 13.83 3.14
N THR A 204 -19.45 12.93 3.99
CA THR A 204 -18.30 13.21 4.86
C THR A 204 -17.04 13.51 4.04
N SER A 205 -16.77 12.71 3.00
CA SER A 205 -15.62 12.92 2.11
C SER A 205 -15.69 14.22 1.33
N PHE A 206 -16.88 14.58 0.84
CA PHE A 206 -17.11 15.83 0.13
C PHE A 206 -16.91 17.03 1.04
N THR A 207 -17.54 17.05 2.22
CA THR A 207 -17.43 18.17 3.18
C THR A 207 -16.01 18.36 3.70
N ARG A 208 -15.27 17.28 3.95
CA ARG A 208 -13.85 17.35 4.34
C ARG A 208 -12.96 17.93 3.24
N ASN A 209 -13.15 17.49 1.98
CA ASN A 209 -12.41 18.05 0.84
C ASN A 209 -12.78 19.51 0.58
N GLN A 210 -14.06 19.87 0.71
CA GLN A 210 -14.51 21.27 0.58
C GLN A 210 -13.89 22.17 1.66
N GLY A 211 -13.74 21.66 2.89
CA GLY A 211 -13.00 22.35 3.95
C GLY A 211 -11.52 22.57 3.60
N GLY A 212 -10.84 21.55 3.05
CA GLY A 212 -9.45 21.68 2.58
C GLY A 212 -9.29 22.68 1.44
N ILE A 213 -10.20 22.70 0.47
CA ILE A 213 -10.25 23.71 -0.60
C ILE A 213 -10.48 25.11 -0.01
N GLY A 214 -11.36 25.25 0.98
CA GLY A 214 -11.59 26.52 1.68
C GLY A 214 -10.34 27.06 2.37
N GLN A 215 -9.60 26.21 3.09
CA GLN A 215 -8.32 26.58 3.71
C GLN A 215 -7.27 26.97 2.67
N LEU A 216 -7.21 26.25 1.55
CA LEU A 216 -6.33 26.60 0.43
C LEU A 216 -6.68 27.97 -0.16
N GLN A 217 -7.97 28.24 -0.36
CA GLN A 217 -8.43 29.53 -0.88
C GLN A 217 -8.09 30.68 0.08
N GLU A 218 -8.28 30.51 1.38
CA GLU A 218 -7.91 31.51 2.39
C GLU A 218 -6.39 31.78 2.39
N ALA A 219 -5.58 30.74 2.27
CA ALA A 219 -4.13 30.86 2.17
C ALA A 219 -3.69 31.56 0.86
N LEU A 220 -4.38 31.29 -0.26
CA LEU A 220 -4.17 31.98 -1.54
C LEU A 220 -4.56 33.47 -1.46
N ASP A 221 -5.70 33.80 -0.85
CA ASP A 221 -6.15 35.18 -0.67
C ASP A 221 -5.15 35.99 0.17
N ASN A 222 -4.48 35.35 1.13
CA ASN A 222 -3.40 35.98 1.91
C ASN A 222 -2.12 36.15 1.08
N TYR A 223 -1.77 35.18 0.23
CA TYR A 223 -0.64 35.30 -0.69
C TYR A 223 -0.84 36.43 -1.70
N ASP A 224 -2.03 36.57 -2.29
CA ASP A 224 -2.30 37.59 -3.32
C ASP A 224 -2.16 39.03 -2.78
N LYS A 225 -2.53 39.25 -1.51
CA LYS A 225 -2.30 40.52 -0.81
C LYS A 225 -0.80 40.85 -0.71
N LEU A 226 0.04 39.83 -0.48
CA LEU A 226 1.50 39.98 -0.36
C LEU A 226 2.20 40.05 -1.73
N ASN A 227 1.63 39.45 -2.77
CA ASN A 227 2.21 39.40 -4.12
C ASN A 227 2.04 40.72 -4.90
N SER A 228 1.11 41.59 -4.47
CA SER A 228 0.77 42.82 -5.19
C SER A 228 1.92 43.85 -5.26
N GLU A 229 2.94 43.73 -4.42
CA GLU A 229 4.13 44.58 -4.46
C GLU A 229 5.26 43.93 -5.27
N GLN A 230 5.78 44.65 -6.25
CA GLN A 230 6.95 44.24 -7.02
C GLN A 230 8.19 44.34 -6.14
N ILE A 231 8.82 43.20 -5.82
CA ILE A 231 10.04 43.16 -4.99
C ILE A 231 11.27 43.20 -5.90
N PRO A 232 12.09 44.27 -5.89
CA PRO A 232 13.34 44.31 -6.65
C PRO A 232 14.30 43.18 -6.27
N ALA A 233 15.13 42.75 -7.20
CA ALA A 233 16.09 41.66 -6.99
C ALA A 233 17.13 41.98 -5.91
N ASN A 234 17.48 43.26 -5.73
CA ASN A 234 18.51 43.71 -4.79
C ASN A 234 17.94 44.15 -3.42
N THR A 235 16.80 43.60 -3.03
CA THR A 235 16.16 43.88 -1.74
C THR A 235 16.49 42.78 -0.75
N ASP A 236 16.64 43.17 0.52
CA ASP A 236 16.96 42.30 1.65
C ASP A 236 16.06 41.05 1.73
N PHE A 237 16.63 39.93 2.20
CA PHE A 237 15.95 38.65 2.36
C PHE A 237 14.70 38.76 3.27
N ALA A 238 14.69 39.70 4.21
CA ALA A 238 13.55 39.96 5.08
C ALA A 238 12.27 40.35 4.32
N VAL A 239 12.39 40.94 3.13
CA VAL A 239 11.24 41.43 2.35
C VAL A 239 10.52 40.30 1.61
N ILE A 240 11.25 39.26 1.18
CA ILE A 240 10.65 38.10 0.51
C ILE A 240 10.04 37.08 1.48
N LEU A 241 10.43 37.14 2.76
CA LEU A 241 10.08 36.13 3.75
C LEU A 241 8.57 35.98 3.98
N PRO A 242 7.76 37.05 4.14
CA PRO A 242 6.32 36.89 4.33
C PRO A 242 5.65 36.16 3.16
N ARG A 243 6.11 36.44 1.94
CA ARG A 243 5.59 35.82 0.70
C ARG A 243 5.96 34.34 0.62
N LEU A 244 7.21 33.98 0.95
CA LEU A 244 7.65 32.58 0.97
C LEU A 244 6.99 31.79 2.11
N ASN A 245 6.87 32.39 3.30
CA ASN A 245 6.14 31.81 4.43
C ASN A 245 4.69 31.51 4.03
N SER A 246 4.00 32.45 3.36
CA SER A 246 2.64 32.24 2.89
C SER A 246 2.53 31.08 1.88
N LEU A 247 3.48 30.93 0.96
CA LEU A 247 3.48 29.79 0.03
C LEU A 247 3.76 28.46 0.74
N ARG A 248 4.65 28.45 1.73
CA ARG A 248 4.91 27.27 2.56
C ARG A 248 3.63 26.85 3.30
N GLU A 249 2.87 27.79 3.85
CA GLU A 249 1.58 27.48 4.48
C GLU A 249 0.56 26.88 3.48
N ILE A 250 0.51 27.38 2.24
CA ILE A 250 -0.33 26.80 1.17
C ILE A 250 0.05 25.33 0.94
N THR A 251 1.35 25.00 0.88
CA THR A 251 1.80 23.61 0.69
C THR A 251 1.44 22.70 1.88
N ARG A 252 1.47 23.22 3.11
CA ARG A 252 1.17 22.46 4.33
C ARG A 252 -0.28 21.98 4.42
N VAL A 253 -1.24 22.64 3.76
CA VAL A 253 -2.68 22.25 3.76
C VAL A 253 -2.86 20.79 3.36
N TYR A 254 -2.17 20.35 2.30
CA TYR A 254 -2.22 18.96 1.82
C TYR A 254 -0.94 18.16 2.13
N GLY A 255 0.23 18.81 2.26
CA GLY A 255 1.51 18.14 2.55
C GLY A 255 1.51 17.34 3.87
N GLN A 256 0.68 17.73 4.84
CA GLN A 256 0.49 16.95 6.09
C GLN A 256 0.02 15.50 5.86
N TYR A 257 -0.66 15.24 4.73
CA TYR A 257 -1.18 13.91 4.40
C TYR A 257 -0.20 13.03 3.63
N GLU A 258 0.91 13.60 3.13
CA GLU A 258 1.94 12.83 2.43
C GLU A 258 2.69 11.90 3.40
N GLN A 259 2.96 12.38 4.62
CA GLN A 259 3.62 11.59 5.66
C GLN A 259 2.65 10.70 6.47
N SER A 260 1.43 11.19 6.74
CA SER A 260 0.46 10.50 7.59
C SER A 260 -0.51 9.59 6.83
N GLY A 261 -0.53 9.69 5.50
CA GLY A 261 -1.50 9.04 4.63
C GLY A 261 -2.84 9.79 4.58
N VAL A 262 -3.51 9.69 3.44
CA VAL A 262 -4.83 10.33 3.24
C VAL A 262 -5.89 9.61 4.10
N PRO A 263 -6.60 10.32 5.01
CA PRO A 263 -7.66 9.72 5.80
C PRO A 263 -8.75 9.14 4.91
N LEU A 264 -9.32 7.99 5.28
CA LEU A 264 -10.47 7.39 4.55
C LEU A 264 -11.65 8.35 4.44
N THR A 265 -11.83 9.24 5.41
CA THR A 265 -12.85 10.29 5.38
C THR A 265 -12.60 11.38 4.35
N MET A 266 -11.49 11.35 3.61
CA MET A 266 -11.17 12.21 2.46
C MET A 266 -10.95 11.41 1.18
N GLY A 267 -10.53 10.15 1.30
CA GLY A 267 -10.02 9.29 0.22
C GLY A 267 -11.04 8.47 -0.57
N LEU A 268 -12.35 8.67 -0.41
CA LEU A 268 -13.40 7.89 -1.11
C LEU A 268 -13.55 8.26 -2.61
N GLY A 269 -12.43 8.46 -3.31
CA GLY A 269 -12.36 8.90 -4.71
C GLY A 269 -12.57 10.40 -4.92
N LEU A 270 -12.73 11.19 -3.85
CA LEU A 270 -13.00 12.63 -3.91
C LEU A 270 -11.81 13.49 -3.47
N TYR A 271 -10.69 12.88 -3.10
CA TYR A 271 -9.52 13.59 -2.60
C TYR A 271 -8.94 14.52 -3.67
N GLN A 272 -8.73 15.79 -3.32
CA GLN A 272 -8.17 16.80 -4.24
C GLN A 272 -6.69 17.14 -3.96
N GLY A 273 -6.11 16.61 -2.89
CA GLY A 273 -4.75 16.98 -2.47
C GLY A 273 -3.68 16.55 -3.46
N ASP A 274 -3.86 15.46 -4.21
CA ASP A 274 -2.88 15.04 -5.23
C ASP A 274 -2.72 16.09 -6.33
N MET A 275 -3.83 16.68 -6.79
CA MET A 275 -3.81 17.70 -7.84
C MET A 275 -3.44 19.09 -7.29
N LEU A 276 -4.11 19.50 -6.20
CA LEU A 276 -3.94 20.84 -5.64
C LEU A 276 -2.62 20.99 -4.88
N GLY A 277 -2.20 19.96 -4.14
CA GLY A 277 -0.92 19.90 -3.43
C GLY A 277 0.26 19.95 -4.38
N ALA A 278 0.29 19.11 -5.41
CA ALA A 278 1.34 19.14 -6.43
C ALA A 278 1.40 20.51 -7.16
N GLY A 279 0.24 21.14 -7.40
CA GLY A 279 0.16 22.50 -7.94
C GLY A 279 0.79 23.54 -7.00
N ALA A 280 0.48 23.48 -5.71
CA ALA A 280 1.03 24.36 -4.68
C ALA A 280 2.55 24.17 -4.53
N GLU A 281 3.03 22.94 -4.47
CA GLU A 281 4.46 22.62 -4.39
C GLU A 281 5.23 23.10 -5.61
N GLY A 282 4.69 22.87 -6.81
CA GLY A 282 5.29 23.37 -8.04
C GLY A 282 5.36 24.90 -8.08
N ALA A 283 4.33 25.60 -7.58
CA ALA A 283 4.35 27.06 -7.46
C ALA A 283 5.38 27.54 -6.43
N TYR A 284 5.44 26.90 -5.27
CA TYR A 284 6.40 27.21 -4.22
C TYR A 284 7.85 26.99 -4.68
N ARG A 285 8.15 25.88 -5.37
CA ARG A 285 9.48 25.58 -5.94
C ARG A 285 9.93 26.66 -6.94
N ARG A 286 9.05 27.06 -7.87
CA ARG A 286 9.37 28.12 -8.84
C ARG A 286 9.67 29.43 -8.12
N GLU A 287 8.91 29.74 -7.08
CA GLU A 287 9.09 30.98 -6.34
C GLU A 287 10.34 30.97 -5.46
N LEU A 288 10.69 29.83 -4.85
CA LEU A 288 11.96 29.66 -4.13
C LEU A 288 13.14 29.92 -5.07
N ASN A 289 13.16 29.33 -6.26
CA ASN A 289 14.23 29.57 -7.23
C ASN A 289 14.26 31.05 -7.70
N ARG A 290 13.09 31.59 -8.06
CA ARG A 290 12.96 32.95 -8.57
C ARG A 290 13.31 34.03 -7.54
N LEU A 291 12.90 33.86 -6.28
CA LEU A 291 13.10 34.86 -5.23
C LEU A 291 14.32 34.59 -4.36
N LEU A 292 14.44 33.38 -3.81
CA LEU A 292 15.49 33.05 -2.85
C LEU A 292 16.79 32.70 -3.59
N GLY A 293 16.73 31.80 -4.57
CA GLY A 293 17.90 31.35 -5.34
C GLY A 293 18.63 32.51 -6.03
N SER A 294 17.88 33.36 -6.75
CA SER A 294 18.45 34.55 -7.41
C SER A 294 19.10 35.54 -6.44
N ARG A 295 18.52 35.73 -5.25
CA ARG A 295 19.08 36.61 -4.21
C ARG A 295 20.30 36.03 -3.52
N ILE A 296 20.34 34.71 -3.30
CA ILE A 296 21.54 34.03 -2.83
C ILE A 296 22.68 34.27 -3.83
N ALA A 297 22.45 34.06 -5.12
CA ALA A 297 23.46 34.32 -6.15
C ALA A 297 23.93 35.79 -6.15
N ALA A 298 23.00 36.75 -6.10
CA ALA A 298 23.33 38.18 -6.05
C ALA A 298 24.11 38.55 -4.77
N ARG A 299 23.74 37.98 -3.62
CA ARG A 299 24.41 38.21 -2.34
C ARG A 299 25.85 37.68 -2.34
N VAL A 300 26.05 36.48 -2.90
CA VAL A 300 27.40 35.91 -3.04
C VAL A 300 28.24 36.76 -4.02
N ALA A 301 27.67 37.23 -5.13
CA ALA A 301 28.35 38.15 -6.05
C ALA A 301 28.78 39.47 -5.37
N GLU A 302 27.91 40.06 -4.55
CA GLU A 302 28.23 41.25 -3.76
C GLU A 302 29.38 40.99 -2.76
N GLN A 303 29.36 39.85 -2.08
CA GLN A 303 30.41 39.44 -1.14
C GLN A 303 31.77 39.26 -1.83
N ILE A 304 31.78 38.69 -3.04
CA ILE A 304 32.98 38.56 -3.88
C ILE A 304 33.56 39.94 -4.22
N ALA A 305 32.70 40.89 -4.61
CA ALA A 305 33.10 42.23 -5.03
C ALA A 305 33.60 43.12 -3.86
N THR A 306 33.07 42.90 -2.65
CA THR A 306 33.34 43.76 -1.49
C THR A 306 34.45 43.24 -0.57
N THR A 307 34.70 41.92 -0.55
CA THR A 307 35.74 41.35 0.32
C THR A 307 37.15 41.76 -0.12
N GLY A 308 38.03 42.04 0.84
CA GLY A 308 39.47 42.17 0.60
C GLY A 308 40.26 40.89 0.87
N ASP A 309 39.62 39.90 1.50
CA ASP A 309 40.24 38.62 1.85
C ASP A 309 40.19 37.67 0.66
N ILE A 310 41.37 37.23 0.22
CA ILE A 310 41.59 36.39 -0.97
C ILE A 310 40.99 34.99 -0.76
N ASP A 311 41.14 34.44 0.44
CA ASP A 311 40.63 33.12 0.79
C ASP A 311 39.11 33.10 0.81
N PHE A 312 38.52 34.12 1.44
CA PHE A 312 37.07 34.29 1.44
C PHE A 312 36.53 34.50 0.02
N ARG A 313 37.26 35.24 -0.82
CA ARG A 313 36.89 35.46 -2.23
C ARG A 313 36.90 34.17 -3.04
N TYR A 314 37.85 33.26 -2.80
CA TYR A 314 37.90 31.94 -3.44
C TYR A 314 36.68 31.09 -3.08
N GLU A 315 36.37 30.93 -1.77
CA GLU A 315 35.23 30.12 -1.33
C GLU A 315 33.89 30.73 -1.80
N ALA A 316 33.78 32.06 -1.82
CA ALA A 316 32.61 32.75 -2.37
C ALA A 316 32.46 32.50 -3.89
N LEU A 317 33.57 32.56 -4.65
CA LEU A 317 33.55 32.23 -6.09
C LEU A 317 33.12 30.79 -6.32
N LYS A 318 33.65 29.83 -5.54
CA LYS A 318 33.26 28.42 -5.61
C LYS A 318 31.75 28.28 -5.41
N LEU A 319 31.18 28.88 -4.36
CA LEU A 319 29.74 28.85 -4.12
C LEU A 319 28.95 29.50 -5.26
N TYR A 320 29.43 30.63 -5.80
CA TYR A 320 28.78 31.32 -6.91
C TYR A 320 28.73 30.46 -8.17
N LEU A 321 29.81 29.73 -8.48
CA LEU A 321 29.84 28.82 -9.61
C LEU A 321 29.00 27.56 -9.35
N MET A 322 28.92 27.05 -8.11
CA MET A 322 27.98 25.97 -7.74
C MET A 322 26.51 26.36 -7.95
N MET A 323 26.17 27.64 -7.76
CA MET A 323 24.83 28.15 -8.06
C MET A 323 24.56 28.24 -9.57
N ALA A 324 25.60 28.39 -10.38
CA ALA A 324 25.53 28.38 -11.85
C ALA A 324 25.42 26.96 -12.41
N ASP A 325 26.12 26.00 -11.79
CA ASP A 325 26.13 24.58 -12.12
C ASP A 325 25.68 23.75 -10.90
N PRO A 326 24.35 23.57 -10.71
CA PRO A 326 23.81 22.86 -9.57
C PRO A 326 24.25 21.38 -9.46
N GLU A 327 24.81 20.77 -10.52
CA GLU A 327 25.33 19.40 -10.44
C GLU A 327 26.55 19.29 -9.51
N ARG A 328 27.28 20.41 -9.33
CA ARG A 328 28.44 20.52 -8.45
C ARG A 328 28.12 21.10 -7.08
N LEU A 329 26.83 21.36 -6.79
CA LEU A 329 26.40 22.00 -5.57
C LEU A 329 26.71 21.14 -4.34
N ASP A 330 27.47 21.70 -3.42
CA ASP A 330 27.59 21.19 -2.05
C ASP A 330 26.48 21.82 -1.18
N PRO A 331 25.44 21.06 -0.80
CA PRO A 331 24.31 21.60 -0.05
C PRO A 331 24.71 21.98 1.37
N ASP A 332 25.70 21.32 1.97
CA ASP A 332 26.14 21.62 3.34
C ASP A 332 26.98 22.88 3.38
N LEU A 333 27.82 23.11 2.36
CA LEU A 333 28.53 24.38 2.19
C LEU A 333 27.54 25.55 2.04
N LEU A 334 26.53 25.41 1.17
CA LEU A 334 25.52 26.45 0.97
C LEU A 334 24.74 26.74 2.27
N ARG A 335 24.33 25.70 3.02
CA ARG A 335 23.67 25.85 4.33
C ARG A 335 24.55 26.60 5.31
N LEU A 336 25.82 26.21 5.44
CA LEU A 336 26.74 26.83 6.38
C LEU A 336 27.00 28.30 6.03
N TRP A 337 27.24 28.57 4.74
CA TRP A 337 27.50 29.91 4.23
C TRP A 337 26.35 30.86 4.53
N MET A 338 25.12 30.47 4.15
CA MET A 338 23.94 31.30 4.36
C MET A 338 23.57 31.43 5.83
N LYS A 339 23.74 30.37 6.64
CA LYS A 339 23.54 30.44 8.09
C LYS A 339 24.45 31.49 8.74
N VAL A 340 25.72 31.56 8.33
CA VAL A 340 26.66 32.57 8.83
C VAL A 340 26.29 33.97 8.34
N ASP A 341 25.95 34.14 7.05
CA ASP A 341 25.56 35.44 6.50
C ASP A 341 24.27 35.97 7.15
N TRP A 342 23.23 35.15 7.27
CA TRP A 342 21.96 35.56 7.89
C TRP A 342 22.09 35.83 9.39
N ARG A 343 22.94 35.10 10.11
CA ARG A 343 23.24 35.44 11.52
C ARG A 343 23.90 36.81 11.65
N ARG A 344 24.73 37.21 10.67
CA ARG A 344 25.37 38.53 10.64
C ARG A 344 24.40 39.63 10.20
N SER A 345 23.55 39.35 9.21
CA SER A 345 22.59 40.30 8.67
C SER A 345 21.38 40.52 9.58
N PHE A 346 21.01 39.51 10.38
CA PHE A 346 19.81 39.52 11.24
C PHE A 346 20.10 39.09 12.69
N PRO A 347 21.06 39.68 13.41
CA PRO A 347 21.56 39.15 14.68
C PRO A 347 20.49 38.98 15.77
N GLU A 348 19.46 39.82 15.79
CA GLU A 348 18.39 39.80 16.80
C GLU A 348 17.10 39.09 16.32
N ALA A 349 16.99 38.75 15.03
CA ALA A 349 15.76 38.19 14.45
C ALA A 349 15.87 36.68 14.22
N VAL A 350 15.88 35.91 15.32
CA VAL A 350 16.03 34.44 15.30
C VAL A 350 14.94 33.76 14.46
N ASP A 351 13.69 34.24 14.53
CA ASP A 351 12.58 33.68 13.75
C ASP A 351 12.83 33.79 12.25
N LYS A 352 13.35 34.94 11.78
CA LYS A 352 13.68 35.16 10.37
C LYS A 352 14.81 34.25 9.91
N GLN A 353 15.82 34.04 10.76
CA GLN A 353 16.92 33.11 10.46
C GLN A 353 16.39 31.68 10.30
N GLY A 354 15.48 31.25 11.19
CA GLY A 354 14.84 29.94 11.14
C GLY A 354 14.01 29.75 9.86
N ASP A 355 13.16 30.71 9.52
CA ASP A 355 12.34 30.64 8.30
C ASP A 355 13.20 30.62 7.03
N LEU A 356 14.23 31.47 6.95
CA LEU A 356 15.16 31.48 5.80
C LEU A 356 15.90 30.14 5.66
N GLN A 357 16.31 29.55 6.78
CA GLN A 357 16.96 28.24 6.78
C GLN A 357 16.00 27.15 6.30
N GLU A 358 14.74 27.14 6.75
CA GLU A 358 13.74 26.16 6.30
C GLU A 358 13.44 26.33 4.79
N HIS A 359 13.34 27.57 4.29
CA HIS A 359 13.19 27.83 2.87
C HIS A 359 14.41 27.41 2.04
N LEU A 360 15.62 27.56 2.58
CA LEU A 360 16.84 27.08 1.95
C LEU A 360 16.86 25.56 1.85
N ASP A 361 16.48 24.87 2.94
CA ASP A 361 16.39 23.42 2.94
C ASP A 361 15.33 22.92 1.96
N ALA A 362 14.19 23.61 1.86
CA ALA A 362 13.17 23.34 0.85
C ALA A 362 13.68 23.57 -0.58
N LEU A 363 14.44 24.65 -0.82
CA LEU A 363 15.04 24.97 -2.12
C LEU A 363 16.07 23.90 -2.54
N ILE A 364 16.95 23.49 -1.62
CA ILE A 364 17.94 22.43 -1.86
C ILE A 364 17.23 21.10 -2.18
N THR A 365 16.21 20.74 -1.39
CA THR A 365 15.44 19.50 -1.57
C THR A 365 14.67 19.50 -2.90
N ALA A 366 14.09 20.63 -3.27
CA ALA A 366 13.36 20.77 -4.53
C ALA A 366 14.28 20.80 -5.76
N GLY A 367 15.56 21.11 -5.59
CA GLY A 367 16.54 21.29 -6.65
C GLY A 367 16.64 22.75 -7.09
N ILE A 368 17.87 23.26 -7.01
CA ILE A 368 18.23 24.64 -7.39
C ILE A 368 18.32 24.71 -8.92
N GLU A 369 17.64 25.69 -9.51
CA GLU A 369 17.77 26.02 -10.93
C GLU A 369 19.06 26.83 -11.16
N PRO A 370 19.78 26.62 -12.27
CA PRO A 370 20.99 27.38 -12.61
C PRO A 370 20.74 28.89 -12.53
N ALA A 371 21.46 29.55 -11.61
CA ALA A 371 21.35 30.99 -11.45
C ALA A 371 22.06 31.72 -12.61
N PRO A 372 21.51 32.86 -13.09
CA PRO A 372 22.24 33.69 -14.04
C PRO A 372 23.48 34.26 -13.36
N VAL A 373 24.66 33.96 -13.91
CA VAL A 373 25.94 34.44 -13.39
C VAL A 373 26.55 35.53 -14.24
N ASP A 374 27.27 36.43 -13.57
CA ASP A 374 28.07 37.47 -14.22
C ASP A 374 29.43 36.88 -14.63
N HIS A 375 29.58 36.64 -15.93
CA HIS A 375 30.82 36.11 -16.50
C HIS A 375 32.00 37.09 -16.38
N GLU A 376 31.76 38.40 -16.39
CA GLU A 376 32.82 39.40 -16.21
C GLU A 376 33.33 39.37 -14.77
N LEU A 377 32.42 39.26 -13.79
CA LEU A 377 32.79 39.09 -12.38
C LEU A 377 33.64 37.82 -12.20
N ILE A 378 33.19 36.67 -12.73
CA ILE A 378 33.92 35.40 -12.65
C ILE A 378 35.34 35.54 -13.20
N GLN A 379 35.48 36.10 -14.41
CA GLN A 379 36.79 36.28 -15.04
C GLN A 379 37.68 37.24 -14.25
N SER A 380 37.13 38.36 -13.77
CA SER A 380 37.88 39.34 -12.97
C SER A 380 38.43 38.73 -11.68
N VAL A 381 37.64 37.88 -11.03
CA VAL A 381 38.01 37.21 -9.78
C VAL A 381 39.05 36.13 -10.05
N ARG A 382 38.86 35.32 -11.10
CA ARG A 382 39.86 34.32 -11.52
C ARG A 382 41.20 34.95 -11.84
N LEU A 383 41.21 36.08 -12.57
CA LEU A 383 42.44 36.84 -12.84
C LEU A 383 43.09 37.37 -11.56
N GLY A 384 42.31 37.86 -10.61
CA GLY A 384 42.80 38.32 -9.31
C GLY A 384 43.37 37.19 -8.46
N LEU A 385 42.69 36.04 -8.42
CA LEU A 385 43.14 34.84 -7.70
C LEU A 385 44.39 34.22 -8.34
N GLY A 386 44.51 34.28 -9.67
CA GLY A 386 45.68 33.81 -10.41
C GLY A 386 46.97 34.61 -10.15
N GLN A 387 46.89 35.77 -9.48
CA GLN A 387 48.08 36.52 -9.03
C GLN A 387 48.73 35.92 -7.78
N VAL A 388 47.99 35.11 -7.02
CA VAL A 388 48.51 34.36 -5.87
C VAL A 388 48.84 32.94 -6.30
N PRO A 389 50.07 32.43 -6.05
CA PRO A 389 50.38 31.04 -6.32
C PRO A 389 49.39 30.09 -5.63
N LEU A 390 48.88 29.10 -6.35
CA LEU A 390 47.93 28.12 -5.82
C LEU A 390 48.42 27.45 -4.52
N ALA A 391 49.73 27.23 -4.40
CA ALA A 391 50.38 26.70 -3.21
C ALA A 391 50.16 27.57 -1.96
N GLN A 392 50.17 28.90 -2.10
CA GLN A 392 49.92 29.80 -0.96
C GLN A 392 48.46 29.76 -0.51
N LEU A 393 47.52 29.67 -1.45
CA LEU A 393 46.08 29.51 -1.13
C LEU A 393 45.83 28.17 -0.43
N ALA A 394 46.39 27.09 -0.98
CA ALA A 394 46.32 25.76 -0.40
C ALA A 394 46.90 25.75 1.02
N TYR A 395 48.08 26.33 1.22
CA TYR A 395 48.73 26.43 2.53
C TYR A 395 47.92 27.25 3.53
N GLY A 396 47.32 28.37 3.12
CA GLY A 396 46.43 29.17 3.96
C GLY A 396 45.19 28.40 4.42
N ARG A 397 44.58 27.61 3.53
CA ARG A 397 43.46 26.71 3.87
C ARG A 397 43.88 25.61 4.82
N LEU A 398 45.02 24.96 4.57
CA LEU A 398 45.58 23.93 5.45
C LEU A 398 45.73 24.45 6.88
N LYS A 399 46.29 25.66 7.06
CA LYS A 399 46.47 26.26 8.40
C LYS A 399 45.14 26.47 9.13
N ARG A 400 44.07 26.85 8.41
CA ARG A 400 42.73 27.02 9.01
C ARG A 400 42.11 25.69 9.41
N GLU A 401 42.18 24.69 8.55
CA GLU A 401 41.65 23.35 8.84
C GLU A 401 42.42 22.72 10.02
N ALA A 402 43.75 22.83 10.02
CA ALA A 402 44.60 22.39 11.09
C ALA A 402 44.41 23.15 12.41
N ALA A 403 43.99 24.43 12.37
CA ALA A 403 43.68 25.19 13.59
C ALA A 403 42.49 24.62 14.37
N GLY A 404 41.63 23.82 13.73
CA GLY A 404 40.55 23.07 14.37
C GLY A 404 40.96 21.72 14.95
N SER A 405 42.22 21.30 14.78
CA SER A 405 42.72 20.02 15.31
C SER A 405 43.03 20.09 16.81
N ASP A 406 42.88 18.97 17.51
CA ASP A 406 43.18 18.83 18.96
C ASP A 406 44.69 18.73 19.27
N THR A 407 45.55 19.14 18.34
CA THR A 407 47.01 19.03 18.51
C THR A 407 47.50 20.08 19.51
N PRO A 408 48.08 19.67 20.66
CA PRO A 408 48.46 20.61 21.70
C PRO A 408 49.60 21.52 21.22
N PRO A 409 49.55 22.82 21.54
CA PRO A 409 50.63 23.73 21.20
C PRO A 409 51.87 23.45 22.07
N PHE A 410 53.05 23.79 21.55
CA PHE A 410 54.30 23.64 22.29
C PHE A 410 54.62 24.90 23.10
N LYS A 411 54.78 24.75 24.41
CA LYS A 411 55.15 25.85 25.32
C LYS A 411 56.49 25.57 25.99
N LEU A 412 57.33 26.59 26.09
CA LEU A 412 58.65 26.47 26.73
C LEU A 412 58.52 26.12 28.22
N VAL A 413 57.51 26.67 28.91
CA VAL A 413 57.27 26.41 30.34
C VAL A 413 57.03 24.93 30.65
N ASP A 414 56.37 24.19 29.75
CA ASP A 414 56.04 22.77 29.94
C ASP A 414 57.29 21.88 29.86
N VAL A 415 58.31 22.33 29.10
CA VAL A 415 59.57 21.63 28.89
C VAL A 415 60.63 22.04 29.91
N LEU A 416 60.75 23.33 30.19
CA LEU A 416 61.75 23.89 31.09
C LEU A 416 61.44 23.62 32.56
N GLY A 417 60.16 23.43 32.90
CA GLY A 417 59.70 23.24 34.27
C GLY A 417 59.92 24.49 35.16
N PRO A 418 59.67 24.37 36.47
CA PRO A 418 59.73 25.50 37.41
C PRO A 418 61.14 26.10 37.55
N ASP A 419 62.17 25.25 37.55
CA ASP A 419 63.56 25.70 37.73
C ASP A 419 64.14 26.29 36.44
N GLY A 420 63.78 25.74 35.27
CA GLY A 420 64.20 26.29 33.97
C GLY A 420 63.56 27.63 33.67
N SER A 421 62.31 27.85 34.07
CA SER A 421 61.59 29.13 33.91
C SER A 421 62.22 30.28 34.70
N ARG A 422 63.10 29.98 35.67
CA ARG A 422 63.86 30.99 36.43
C ARG A 422 65.21 31.32 35.81
N VAL A 423 65.73 30.41 34.98
CA VAL A 423 67.08 30.50 34.39
C VAL A 423 67.03 31.07 32.97
N PHE A 424 65.94 30.85 32.24
CA PHE A 424 65.77 31.37 30.90
C PHE A 424 64.81 32.56 30.86
N VAL A 425 65.08 33.49 29.94
CA VAL A 425 64.20 34.61 29.58
C VAL A 425 64.21 34.77 28.06
N ARG A 426 63.19 35.39 27.51
CA ARG A 426 63.19 35.81 26.10
C ARG A 426 63.80 37.20 25.97
N ALA A 427 64.69 37.39 25.01
CA ALA A 427 65.38 38.65 24.72
C ALA A 427 64.40 39.75 24.28
N SER A 428 63.31 39.35 23.61
CA SER A 428 62.20 40.19 23.19
C SER A 428 61.31 40.69 24.34
N GLY A 429 61.46 40.12 25.55
CA GLY A 429 60.55 40.37 26.67
C GLY A 429 59.21 39.62 26.57
N LYS A 430 59.02 38.78 25.54
CA LYS A 430 57.84 37.93 25.42
C LYS A 430 57.76 36.91 26.56
N PRO A 431 56.55 36.50 26.99
CA PRO A 431 56.37 35.43 27.96
C PRO A 431 56.96 34.08 27.50
N LEU A 432 57.43 33.26 28.45
CA LEU A 432 57.82 31.87 28.17
C LEU A 432 56.63 30.94 27.87
N ASP A 433 55.40 31.38 28.17
CA ASP A 433 54.16 30.64 27.88
C ASP A 433 53.63 30.88 26.45
N GLU A 434 54.21 31.83 25.69
CA GLU A 434 53.91 32.02 24.28
C GLU A 434 54.25 30.75 23.51
N ALA A 435 53.21 30.17 22.91
CA ALA A 435 53.26 28.82 22.38
C ALA A 435 53.58 28.83 20.88
N ILE A 436 54.34 27.84 20.44
CA ILE A 436 54.39 27.46 19.03
C ILE A 436 53.09 26.70 18.73
N PRO A 437 52.31 27.06 17.69
CA PRO A 437 51.07 26.37 17.37
C PRO A 437 51.30 24.87 17.18
N GLY A 438 50.33 24.03 17.61
CA GLY A 438 50.47 22.58 17.59
C GLY A 438 50.82 22.00 16.22
N LEU A 439 50.35 22.65 15.14
CA LEU A 439 50.67 22.33 13.75
C LEU A 439 52.17 22.32 13.45
N PHE A 440 52.98 23.14 14.13
CA PHE A 440 54.43 23.25 13.93
C PHE A 440 55.21 22.50 15.03
N THR A 441 54.72 21.34 15.41
CA THR A 441 55.38 20.41 16.33
C THR A 441 55.59 19.06 15.66
N TYR A 442 56.43 18.20 16.20
CA TYR A 442 56.63 16.83 15.69
C TYR A 442 55.30 16.09 15.52
N ARG A 443 54.45 16.18 16.56
CA ARG A 443 53.13 15.56 16.56
C ARG A 443 52.22 16.19 15.52
N GLY A 444 52.23 17.52 15.42
CA GLY A 444 51.49 18.26 14.40
C GLY A 444 51.88 17.90 12.98
N TYR A 445 53.16 17.69 12.70
CA TYR A 445 53.62 17.27 11.38
C TYR A 445 53.04 15.91 10.98
N PHE A 446 53.23 14.89 11.82
CA PHE A 446 52.84 13.52 11.49
C PHE A 446 51.34 13.24 11.65
N GLU A 447 50.68 13.81 12.67
CA GLU A 447 49.25 13.52 12.93
C GLU A 447 48.32 14.49 12.19
N THR A 448 48.71 15.76 12.04
CA THR A 448 47.84 16.81 11.48
C THR A 448 48.23 17.18 10.06
N TYR A 449 49.45 17.68 9.83
CA TYR A 449 49.86 18.20 8.52
C TYR A 449 49.80 17.12 7.43
N GLN A 450 50.38 15.93 7.64
CA GLN A 450 50.34 14.88 6.61
C GLN A 450 48.91 14.43 6.26
N THR A 451 48.05 14.33 7.28
CA THR A 451 46.63 13.97 7.12
C THR A 451 45.87 15.04 6.34
N GLU A 452 45.97 16.31 6.76
CA GLU A 452 45.25 17.41 6.14
C GLU A 452 45.82 17.78 4.76
N SER A 453 47.14 17.67 4.53
CA SER A 453 47.77 17.90 3.22
C SER A 453 47.24 16.90 2.18
N SER A 454 47.20 15.61 2.55
CA SER A 454 46.65 14.57 1.66
C SER A 454 45.18 14.85 1.31
N ARG A 455 44.37 15.24 2.30
CA ARG A 455 42.96 15.60 2.11
C ARG A 455 42.80 16.84 1.23
N LEU A 456 43.66 17.84 1.42
CA LEU A 456 43.64 19.08 0.67
C LEU A 456 43.95 18.84 -0.81
N VAL A 457 44.95 18.01 -1.14
CA VAL A 457 45.29 17.68 -2.54
C VAL A 457 44.10 17.02 -3.25
N ASP A 458 43.42 16.09 -2.58
CA ASP A 458 42.21 15.45 -3.11
C ASP A 458 41.05 16.43 -3.31
N GLN A 459 40.89 17.41 -2.41
CA GLN A 459 39.88 18.46 -2.54
C GLN A 459 40.22 19.45 -3.67
N LEU A 460 41.47 19.91 -3.76
CA LEU A 460 41.91 20.83 -4.81
C LEU A 460 41.78 20.23 -6.20
N ARG A 461 42.03 18.92 -6.35
CA ARG A 461 41.73 18.21 -7.61
C ARG A 461 40.25 18.35 -7.97
N LYS A 462 39.35 18.10 -7.03
CA LYS A 462 37.89 18.21 -7.21
C LYS A 462 37.41 19.66 -7.41
N GLU A 463 38.18 20.64 -6.96
CA GLU A 463 37.86 22.07 -7.05
C GLU A 463 38.59 22.78 -8.21
N SER A 464 39.33 22.06 -9.04
CA SER A 464 40.10 22.62 -10.18
C SER A 464 39.25 23.47 -11.14
N TRP A 465 37.97 23.12 -11.29
CA TRP A 465 36.98 23.83 -12.10
C TRP A 465 36.67 25.27 -11.61
N VAL A 466 36.98 25.61 -10.34
CA VAL A 466 36.71 26.94 -9.77
C VAL A 466 37.60 28.00 -10.43
N LEU A 467 38.89 27.70 -10.58
CA LEU A 467 39.89 28.63 -11.10
C LEU A 467 40.06 28.56 -12.63
N ASP A 468 39.45 27.58 -13.29
CA ASP A 468 39.56 27.39 -14.76
C ASP A 468 41.01 27.29 -15.22
N VAL A 469 41.77 26.50 -14.46
CA VAL A 469 43.15 26.14 -14.79
C VAL A 469 43.09 25.09 -15.91
N GLY A 470 42.83 25.55 -17.14
CA GLY A 470 42.94 24.82 -18.41
C GLY A 470 42.63 23.32 -18.44
N SER A 471 41.45 22.97 -18.99
CA SER A 471 41.00 21.62 -19.43
C SER A 471 41.17 20.45 -18.44
N ASP A 472 40.05 20.01 -17.87
CA ASP A 472 39.81 18.71 -17.22
C ASP A 472 40.96 18.13 -16.38
N ASP A 473 40.89 18.41 -15.08
CA ASP A 473 41.76 17.95 -13.99
C ASP A 473 43.24 18.36 -14.09
N LEU A 474 43.74 19.00 -13.00
CA LEU A 474 45.17 19.19 -12.79
C LEU A 474 45.91 17.87 -13.02
N SER A 475 46.92 17.88 -13.89
CA SER A 475 47.70 16.68 -14.18
C SER A 475 48.37 16.17 -12.90
N LYS A 476 48.65 14.86 -12.83
CA LYS A 476 49.35 14.29 -11.67
C LYS A 476 50.67 15.02 -11.37
N ALA A 477 51.39 15.45 -12.41
CA ALA A 477 52.64 16.20 -12.25
C ALA A 477 52.43 17.61 -11.64
N GLU A 478 51.33 18.28 -11.96
CA GLU A 478 51.00 19.58 -11.36
C GLU A 478 50.56 19.46 -9.91
N LEU A 479 49.83 18.39 -9.57
CA LEU A 479 49.46 18.07 -8.19
C LEU A 479 50.68 17.69 -7.34
N ASP A 480 51.58 16.86 -7.88
CA ASP A 480 52.82 16.48 -7.19
C ASP A 480 53.70 17.71 -6.95
N LYS A 481 53.75 18.64 -7.91
CA LYS A 481 54.46 19.92 -7.74
C LYS A 481 53.79 20.82 -6.71
N LEU A 482 52.46 20.91 -6.72
CA LEU A 482 51.70 21.70 -5.76
C LEU A 482 51.92 21.20 -4.33
N ASP A 483 51.91 19.88 -4.12
CA ASP A 483 52.17 19.26 -2.82
C ASP A 483 53.59 19.60 -2.32
N GLN A 484 54.59 19.52 -3.21
CA GLN A 484 55.97 19.95 -2.90
C GLN A 484 56.08 21.45 -2.56
N ASP A 485 55.39 22.30 -3.32
CA ASP A 485 55.40 23.75 -3.08
C ASP A 485 54.72 24.09 -1.73
N VAL A 486 53.63 23.39 -1.37
CA VAL A 486 52.95 23.53 -0.07
C VAL A 486 53.81 22.99 1.08
N GLU A 487 54.47 21.84 0.90
CA GLU A 487 55.41 21.28 1.87
C GLU A 487 56.58 22.24 2.11
N THR A 488 57.10 22.86 1.06
CA THR A 488 58.17 23.86 1.17
C THR A 488 57.70 25.05 2.01
N LEU A 489 56.53 25.61 1.72
CA LEU A 489 55.96 26.73 2.50
C LEU A 489 55.75 26.36 3.98
N TYR A 490 55.28 25.13 4.24
CA TYR A 490 55.09 24.63 5.60
C TYR A 490 56.42 24.49 6.35
N LEU A 491 57.43 23.85 5.72
CA LEU A 491 58.74 23.61 6.33
C LEU A 491 59.53 24.91 6.54
N ASP A 492 59.38 25.88 5.64
CA ASP A 492 59.97 27.21 5.79
C ASP A 492 59.39 27.91 7.02
N GLU A 493 58.06 27.99 7.16
CA GLU A 493 57.43 28.59 8.36
C GLU A 493 57.74 27.79 9.64
N TYR A 494 57.81 26.46 9.54
CA TYR A 494 58.24 25.60 10.64
C TYR A 494 59.65 25.99 11.12
N GLY A 495 60.59 26.09 10.19
CA GLY A 495 61.97 26.49 10.47
C GLY A 495 62.05 27.88 11.08
N GLU A 496 61.34 28.86 10.50
CA GLU A 496 61.30 30.23 10.99
C GLU A 496 60.79 30.34 12.43
N LEU A 497 59.70 29.65 12.76
CA LEU A 497 59.12 29.66 14.11
C LEU A 497 60.09 29.09 15.15
N TRP A 498 60.70 27.94 14.85
CA TRP A 498 61.66 27.29 15.75
C TRP A 498 62.95 28.10 15.88
N GLN A 499 63.49 28.63 14.78
CA GLN A 499 64.69 29.45 14.79
C GLN A 499 64.46 30.76 15.55
N SER A 500 63.33 31.42 15.32
CA SER A 500 62.94 32.65 16.03
C SER A 500 62.83 32.42 17.53
N MET A 501 62.17 31.33 17.95
CA MET A 501 62.06 30.96 19.36
C MET A 501 63.43 30.71 20.01
N LEU A 502 64.32 29.99 19.34
CA LEU A 502 65.65 29.67 19.85
C LEU A 502 66.57 30.90 19.93
N MET A 503 66.54 31.77 18.92
CA MET A 503 67.34 33.00 18.89
C MET A 503 66.87 34.03 19.92
N ASP A 504 65.59 33.96 20.27
CA ASP A 504 64.99 34.80 21.32
C ASP A 504 65.33 34.29 22.73
N LEU A 505 65.70 33.02 22.90
CA LEU A 505 65.97 32.45 24.22
C LEU A 505 67.37 32.82 24.74
N ARG A 506 67.44 33.37 25.95
CA ARG A 506 68.70 33.73 26.63
C ARG A 506 68.67 33.34 28.10
N LEU A 507 69.84 33.28 28.72
CA LEU A 507 69.95 33.17 30.17
C LEU A 507 69.48 34.48 30.83
N ALA A 508 68.82 34.35 31.97
CA ALA A 508 68.44 35.49 32.80
C ALA A 508 69.69 36.32 33.17
N PRO A 509 69.59 37.67 33.23
CA PRO A 509 70.71 38.50 33.62
C PRO A 509 71.22 38.12 35.02
N ILE A 510 72.51 37.77 35.11
CA ILE A 510 73.15 37.37 36.37
C ILE A 510 73.73 38.62 37.04
N ASN A 511 73.20 39.01 38.20
CA ASN A 511 73.58 40.25 38.87
C ASN A 511 74.52 40.03 40.07
N SER A 512 74.76 38.77 40.46
CA SER A 512 75.66 38.44 41.57
C SER A 512 76.35 37.08 41.39
N VAL A 513 77.49 36.89 42.07
CA VAL A 513 78.21 35.61 42.08
C VAL A 513 77.38 34.48 42.71
N ALA A 514 76.56 34.79 43.73
CA ALA A 514 75.67 33.82 44.36
C ALA A 514 74.55 33.35 43.39
N GLU A 515 74.02 34.27 42.58
CA GLU A 515 73.06 33.96 41.52
C GLU A 515 73.71 33.16 40.39
N ALA A 516 74.95 33.51 40.02
CA ALA A 516 75.74 32.76 39.03
C ALA A 516 75.94 31.29 39.47
N ALA A 517 76.29 31.07 40.73
CA ALA A 517 76.47 29.73 41.30
C ALA A 517 75.15 28.92 41.26
N LYS A 518 74.02 29.55 41.60
CA LYS A 518 72.71 28.91 41.58
C LYS A 518 72.23 28.57 40.16
N VAL A 519 72.45 29.47 39.21
CA VAL A 519 72.17 29.20 37.78
C VAL A 519 73.05 28.06 37.26
N ALA A 520 74.35 28.06 37.59
CA ALA A 520 75.26 26.99 37.20
C ALA A 520 74.89 25.64 37.82
N GLU A 521 74.45 25.61 39.08
CA GLU A 521 73.94 24.41 39.76
C GLU A 521 72.70 23.84 39.05
N VAL A 522 71.73 24.69 38.71
CA VAL A 522 70.52 24.27 37.98
C VAL A 522 70.87 23.74 36.59
N LEU A 523 71.75 24.42 35.85
CA LEU A 523 72.18 24.04 34.51
C LEU A 523 73.05 22.76 34.48
N SER A 524 73.80 22.48 35.55
CA SER A 524 74.66 21.28 35.67
C SER A 524 73.98 20.08 36.35
N SER A 525 72.76 20.26 36.86
CA SER A 525 72.00 19.20 37.52
C SER A 525 71.67 18.02 36.58
N THR A 526 71.41 16.85 37.16
CA THR A 526 71.00 15.65 36.41
C THR A 526 69.71 15.87 35.60
N ARG A 527 68.85 16.79 36.03
CA ARG A 527 67.65 17.28 35.31
C ARG A 527 67.88 18.69 34.76
N SER A 528 69.02 18.91 34.10
CA SER A 528 69.37 20.19 33.49
C SER A 528 68.27 20.69 32.54
N PRO A 529 67.70 21.90 32.77
CA PRO A 529 66.72 22.49 31.86
C PRO A 529 67.27 22.72 30.45
N MET A 530 68.58 22.94 30.31
CA MET A 530 69.25 23.05 29.00
C MET A 530 69.20 21.72 28.24
N ARG A 531 69.42 20.60 28.94
CA ARG A 531 69.32 19.26 28.32
C ARG A 531 67.88 18.97 27.90
N THR A 532 66.90 19.25 28.76
CA THR A 532 65.49 19.00 28.45
C THR A 532 65.02 19.86 27.27
N LEU A 533 65.47 21.12 27.21
CA LEU A 533 65.21 22.01 26.08
C LEU A 533 65.81 21.44 24.79
N LEU A 534 67.10 21.07 24.79
CA LEU A 534 67.76 20.51 23.60
C LEU A 534 67.10 19.22 23.13
N GLN A 535 66.68 18.35 24.05
CA GLN A 535 65.94 17.12 23.71
C GLN A 535 64.56 17.42 23.12
N ALA A 536 63.86 18.42 23.65
CA ALA A 536 62.56 18.82 23.12
C ALA A 536 62.68 19.49 21.74
N VAL A 537 63.73 20.30 21.54
CA VAL A 537 64.05 20.90 20.24
C VAL A 537 64.41 19.80 19.26
N GLU A 538 65.33 18.90 19.60
CA GLU A 538 65.71 17.76 18.75
C GLU A 538 64.47 16.96 18.34
N ARG A 539 63.60 16.62 19.30
CA ARG A 539 62.37 15.87 19.02
C ARG A 539 61.47 16.60 18.05
N ASN A 540 61.35 17.93 18.14
CA ASN A 540 60.50 18.70 17.26
C ASN A 540 61.16 19.11 15.95
N THR A 541 62.48 19.07 15.79
CA THR A 541 63.13 19.45 14.53
C THR A 541 63.66 18.25 13.73
N SER A 542 63.71 17.05 14.33
CA SER A 542 64.08 15.81 13.63
C SER A 542 62.88 15.19 12.90
N LEU A 543 62.34 15.89 11.89
CA LEU A 543 61.19 15.42 11.10
C LEU A 543 61.55 14.21 10.19
N ASP A 544 62.84 13.92 10.03
CA ASP A 544 63.38 12.75 9.31
C ASP A 544 63.21 11.42 10.09
N LYS A 545 62.99 11.50 11.41
CA LYS A 545 62.78 10.33 12.26
C LYS A 545 61.29 9.98 12.31
N LEU A 546 60.91 8.84 11.73
CA LEU A 546 59.53 8.33 11.77
C LEU A 546 59.04 8.12 13.23
N PRO A 547 57.74 8.32 13.50
CA PRO A 547 57.14 8.02 14.79
C PRO A 547 57.34 6.53 15.12
N ALA A 548 57.70 6.24 16.37
CA ALA A 548 57.94 4.88 16.86
C ALA A 548 56.66 4.06 17.05
#